data_AF-A0A7X7EBS0-F1
#
_entry.id   AF-A0A7X7EBS0-F1
#
_cell.length_a   1.000
_cell.length_b   1.000
_cell.length_c   1.000
_cell.angle_alpha   90.00
_cell.angle_beta   90.00
_cell.angle_gamma   90.00
#
_symmetry.space_group_name_H-M   'P 1'
#
loop_
_entity.id
_entity.type
_entity.pdbx_description
1 polymer ?
#
loop_
_entity_poly.entity_id
_entity_poly.type
_entity_poly.pdbx_seq_one_letter_code
_entity_poly.pdbx_strand_id
1 'polypeptide(L)'
;MEIVTCPKCGRPRPQGQPCPVCGDTTTPVIPQPKTPAVAKASPPTRTAATRPQHKAAGRSNRGLIAAVIVAAVLIAAVATVVAVLMAGGAAVVEEEAALVGTPDRGRDQAAQSLLRNAMTAMDAAFVESADYTSITQATLKAMEPAINWNAGRAGVCASPPTGATAQTNSVSWAGTGRLSYELGTWSESGVQFGVKVDKAGGGTTQYRGGAAADW
;
A
#
# COMPACT_ATOMS: atom_id res chain seq x y z
N MET A 1 -11.62 -33.81 -15.63
CA MET A 1 -10.44 -33.70 -14.75
C MET A 1 -10.80 -32.71 -13.65
N GLU A 2 -10.74 -33.13 -12.40
CA GLU A 2 -11.07 -32.25 -11.27
C GLU A 2 -9.91 -31.27 -11.02
N ILE A 3 -10.23 -29.98 -10.92
CA ILE A 3 -9.25 -28.94 -10.61
C ILE A 3 -9.25 -28.76 -9.09
N VAL A 4 -8.09 -28.95 -8.47
CA VAL A 4 -7.90 -28.80 -7.03
C VAL A 4 -6.94 -27.65 -6.75
N THR A 5 -7.15 -26.96 -5.63
CA THR A 5 -6.28 -25.87 -5.20
C THR A 5 -5.03 -26.43 -4.52
N CYS A 6 -3.84 -25.99 -4.92
CA CYS A 6 -2.59 -26.39 -4.28
C CYS A 6 -2.56 -25.87 -2.83
N PRO A 7 -2.32 -26.74 -1.82
CA PRO A 7 -2.33 -26.32 -0.41
C PRO A 7 -1.18 -25.36 -0.06
N LYS A 8 -0.08 -25.39 -0.83
CA LYS A 8 1.10 -24.57 -0.57
C LYS A 8 1.03 -23.17 -1.16
N CYS A 9 0.51 -23.02 -2.38
CA CYS A 9 0.51 -21.74 -3.11
C CYS A 9 -0.87 -21.23 -3.53
N GLY A 10 -1.95 -21.97 -3.25
CA GLY A 10 -3.31 -21.54 -3.57
C GLY A 10 -3.67 -21.54 -5.06
N ARG A 11 -2.79 -21.98 -5.96
CA ARG A 11 -3.07 -22.01 -7.41
C ARG A 11 -3.85 -23.27 -7.82
N PRO A 12 -4.77 -23.17 -8.78
CA PRO A 12 -5.48 -24.32 -9.32
C PRO A 12 -4.50 -25.24 -10.07
N ARG A 13 -4.65 -26.56 -9.88
CA ARG A 13 -3.91 -27.59 -10.62
C ARG A 13 -4.80 -28.79 -10.94
N PRO A 14 -4.48 -29.58 -11.97
CA PRO A 14 -5.11 -30.87 -12.18
C PRO A 14 -4.81 -31.81 -11.00
N GLN A 15 -5.83 -32.54 -10.53
CA GLN A 15 -5.64 -33.58 -9.52
C GLN A 15 -4.63 -34.63 -10.00
N GLY A 16 -3.64 -34.96 -9.16
CA GLY A 16 -2.59 -35.94 -9.46
C GLY A 16 -1.36 -35.41 -10.21
N GLN A 17 -1.30 -34.13 -10.56
CA GLN A 17 -0.13 -33.52 -11.24
C GLN A 17 0.67 -32.58 -10.32
N PRO A 18 2.00 -32.49 -10.42
CA PRO A 18 2.80 -31.56 -9.63
C PRO A 18 2.33 -30.12 -9.82
N CYS A 19 2.43 -29.30 -8.77
CA CYS A 19 2.08 -27.89 -8.90
C CYS A 19 3.09 -27.17 -9.82
N PRO A 20 2.64 -26.49 -10.91
CA PRO A 20 3.56 -25.84 -11.86
C PRO A 20 4.29 -24.63 -11.29
N VAL A 21 3.80 -24.07 -10.17
CA VAL A 21 4.38 -22.86 -9.56
C VAL A 21 5.38 -23.21 -8.46
N CYS A 22 5.07 -24.19 -7.60
CA CYS A 22 5.88 -24.48 -6.42
C CYS A 22 6.49 -25.89 -6.39
N GLY A 23 6.22 -26.71 -7.41
CA GLY A 23 6.78 -28.07 -7.55
C GLY A 23 6.26 -29.09 -6.54
N ASP A 24 5.26 -28.77 -5.73
CA ASP A 24 4.74 -29.67 -4.70
C ASP A 24 4.02 -30.87 -5.32
N THR A 25 4.43 -32.08 -4.91
CA THR A 25 3.96 -33.37 -5.40
C THR A 25 3.09 -34.10 -4.38
N THR A 26 3.01 -33.61 -3.14
CA THR A 26 2.37 -34.33 -2.03
C THR A 26 0.94 -33.86 -1.80
N THR A 27 -0.05 -34.69 -2.13
CA THR A 27 -1.35 -34.61 -1.45
C THR A 27 -1.87 -36.02 -1.19
N PRO A 28 -1.67 -36.57 0.02
CA PRO A 28 -2.40 -37.75 0.43
C PRO A 28 -3.89 -37.44 0.49
N VAL A 29 -4.69 -38.30 -0.14
CA VAL A 29 -6.15 -38.22 -0.12
C VAL A 29 -6.61 -38.60 1.29
N ILE A 30 -6.98 -37.60 2.10
CA ILE A 30 -7.65 -37.84 3.39
C ILE A 30 -9.17 -37.78 3.13
N PRO A 31 -9.92 -38.87 3.34
CA PRO A 31 -11.37 -38.86 3.20
C PRO A 31 -12.01 -37.93 4.25
N GLN A 32 -12.86 -36.99 3.81
CA GLN A 32 -13.53 -36.04 4.69
C GLN A 32 -14.56 -36.73 5.61
N PRO A 33 -14.52 -36.49 6.94
CA PRO A 33 -15.60 -36.88 7.84
C PRO A 33 -16.77 -35.89 7.74
N LYS A 34 -17.99 -36.42 7.64
CA LYS A 34 -19.24 -35.66 7.73
C LYS A 34 -19.47 -35.18 9.17
N THR A 35 -19.60 -33.87 9.39
CA THR A 35 -19.95 -33.31 10.70
C THR A 35 -21.44 -32.99 10.78
N PRO A 36 -22.17 -33.50 11.80
CA PRO A 36 -23.57 -33.16 12.05
C PRO A 36 -23.75 -31.87 12.86
N ALA A 37 -24.90 -31.23 12.65
CA ALA A 37 -25.36 -30.00 13.29
C ALA A 37 -25.65 -30.17 14.79
N VAL A 38 -25.29 -29.17 15.61
CA VAL A 38 -25.66 -29.07 17.04
C VAL A 38 -26.18 -27.68 17.38
N ALA A 39 -27.18 -27.68 18.27
CA ALA A 39 -28.22 -26.70 18.46
C ALA A 39 -27.91 -25.54 19.43
N LYS A 40 -28.78 -24.51 19.34
CA LYS A 40 -28.92 -23.34 20.24
C LYS A 40 -29.23 -23.73 21.69
N ALA A 41 -28.69 -22.96 22.65
CA ALA A 41 -29.23 -22.85 24.00
C ALA A 41 -29.13 -21.40 24.53
N SER A 42 -30.18 -21.00 25.25
CA SER A 42 -30.50 -19.64 25.77
C SER A 42 -29.91 -19.34 27.17
N PRO A 43 -29.97 -18.09 27.66
CA PRO A 43 -29.28 -17.60 28.87
C PRO A 43 -30.19 -17.52 30.13
N PRO A 44 -29.62 -17.34 31.34
CA PRO A 44 -30.37 -16.80 32.48
C PRO A 44 -29.77 -15.55 33.16
N THR A 45 -30.64 -14.53 33.30
CA THR A 45 -31.09 -13.78 34.51
C THR A 45 -30.12 -13.31 35.62
N ARG A 46 -29.89 -11.99 35.60
CA ARG A 46 -29.95 -10.93 36.66
C ARG A 46 -30.10 -11.33 38.15
N THR A 47 -29.31 -10.71 39.03
CA THR A 47 -29.79 -10.19 40.34
C THR A 47 -28.91 -9.06 40.88
N ALA A 48 -29.56 -8.05 41.46
CA ALA A 48 -28.99 -6.85 42.06
C ALA A 48 -28.82 -7.01 43.58
N ALA A 49 -27.89 -6.29 44.21
CA ALA A 49 -27.96 -5.99 45.65
C ALA A 49 -27.18 -4.70 45.99
N THR A 50 -27.80 -3.90 46.85
CA THR A 50 -27.50 -2.52 47.23
C THR A 50 -27.13 -2.46 48.72
N ARG A 51 -26.20 -1.57 49.12
CA ARG A 51 -26.03 -0.86 50.44
C ARG A 51 -24.57 -0.86 50.95
N PRO A 52 -24.19 -0.05 51.96
CA PRO A 52 -24.62 1.32 52.33
C PRO A 52 -23.41 2.27 52.54
N GLN A 53 -23.69 3.58 52.61
CA GLN A 53 -22.72 4.64 52.95
C GLN A 53 -22.53 4.78 54.47
N HIS A 54 -21.29 5.05 54.91
CA HIS A 54 -20.96 5.49 56.27
C HIS A 54 -20.14 6.80 56.29
N LYS A 55 -20.27 7.49 57.42
CA LYS A 55 -20.11 8.92 57.69
C LYS A 55 -18.68 9.48 57.78
N ALA A 56 -18.65 10.81 57.59
CA ALA A 56 -17.66 11.86 57.86
C ALA A 56 -16.74 11.75 59.10
N ALA A 57 -15.50 12.25 58.98
CA ALA A 57 -14.94 13.40 59.72
C ALA A 57 -13.40 13.48 59.57
N GLY A 58 -12.84 14.70 59.47
CA GLY A 58 -11.39 14.92 59.65
C GLY A 58 -10.75 15.95 58.72
N ARG A 59 -11.11 17.24 58.88
CA ARG A 59 -10.49 18.37 58.17
C ARG A 59 -9.08 18.61 58.74
N SER A 60 -8.04 18.12 58.07
CA SER A 60 -6.65 18.54 58.30
C SER A 60 -6.04 19.01 56.98
N ASN A 61 -5.21 20.05 57.04
CA ASN A 61 -4.57 20.70 55.88
C ASN A 61 -3.62 19.79 55.07
N ARG A 62 -3.64 18.47 55.31
CA ARG A 62 -3.13 17.43 54.40
C ARG A 62 -3.90 17.36 53.08
N GLY A 63 -5.15 17.85 53.05
CA GLY A 63 -5.99 17.84 51.86
C GLY A 63 -5.46 18.69 50.70
N LEU A 64 -4.76 19.80 50.99
CA LEU A 64 -4.25 20.69 49.93
C LEU A 64 -2.96 20.15 49.31
N ILE A 65 -2.06 19.59 50.12
CA ILE A 65 -0.85 18.90 49.62
C ILE A 65 -1.25 17.62 48.88
N ALA A 66 -2.20 16.84 49.41
CA ALA A 66 -2.72 15.66 48.73
C ALA A 66 -3.45 16.03 47.43
N ALA A 67 -4.23 17.11 47.40
CA ALA A 67 -4.91 17.57 46.19
C ALA A 67 -3.92 18.08 45.13
N VAL A 68 -2.85 18.79 45.52
CA VAL A 68 -1.79 19.24 44.61
C VAL A 68 -1.00 18.05 44.05
N ILE A 69 -0.68 17.05 44.88
CA ILE A 69 0.00 15.82 44.42
C ILE A 69 -0.91 15.03 43.46
N VAL A 70 -2.18 14.85 43.80
CA VAL A 70 -3.15 14.15 42.93
C VAL A 70 -3.35 14.90 41.62
N ALA A 71 -3.43 16.24 41.63
CA ALA A 71 -3.52 17.05 40.43
C ALA A 71 -2.25 16.95 39.57
N ALA A 72 -1.06 17.00 40.17
CA ALA A 72 0.20 16.86 39.46
C ALA A 72 0.37 15.47 38.82
N VAL A 73 -0.05 14.41 39.52
CA VAL A 73 -0.04 13.04 39.01
C VAL A 73 -1.04 12.87 37.87
N LEU A 74 -2.24 13.46 37.97
CA LEU A 74 -3.23 13.45 36.88
C LEU A 74 -2.72 14.23 35.66
N ILE A 75 -2.12 15.40 35.85
CA ILE A 75 -1.54 16.19 34.75
C ILE A 75 -0.40 15.42 34.08
N ALA A 76 0.49 14.79 34.86
CA ALA A 76 1.56 13.96 34.32
C ALA A 76 1.03 12.74 33.55
N ALA A 77 0.01 12.05 34.06
CA ALA A 77 -0.62 10.92 33.39
C ALA A 77 -1.34 11.33 32.09
N VAL A 78 -2.03 12.47 32.09
CA VAL A 78 -2.64 13.02 30.87
C VAL A 78 -1.57 13.43 29.87
N ALA A 79 -0.50 14.09 30.32
CA ALA A 79 0.61 14.49 29.47
C ALA A 79 1.35 13.29 28.85
N THR A 80 1.53 12.19 29.58
CA THR A 80 2.13 10.96 29.04
C THR A 80 1.20 10.27 28.03
N VAL A 81 -0.10 10.20 28.30
CA VAL A 81 -1.08 9.66 27.33
C VAL A 81 -1.11 10.51 26.06
N VAL A 82 -1.14 11.84 26.18
CA VAL A 82 -1.10 12.75 25.03
C VAL A 82 0.23 12.64 24.27
N ALA A 83 1.36 12.51 24.97
CA ALA A 83 2.66 12.32 24.33
C ALA A 83 2.74 10.98 23.59
N VAL A 84 2.19 9.90 24.14
CA VAL A 84 2.11 8.59 23.46
C VAL A 84 1.17 8.65 22.25
N LEU A 85 0.03 9.32 22.36
CA LEU A 85 -0.90 9.51 21.23
C LEU A 85 -0.28 10.38 20.11
N MET A 86 0.45 11.44 20.47
CA MET A 86 1.12 12.31 19.50
C MET A 86 2.38 11.65 18.89
N ALA A 87 3.14 10.87 19.67
CA ALA A 87 4.26 10.09 19.16
C ALA A 87 3.82 8.86 18.35
N GLY A 88 2.63 8.31 18.63
CA GLY A 88 2.03 7.20 17.88
C GLY A 88 1.33 7.62 16.60
N GLY A 89 1.08 8.92 16.37
CA GLY A 89 0.36 9.44 15.22
C GLY A 89 1.05 9.30 13.85
N ALA A 90 2.31 8.85 13.82
CA ALA A 90 3.07 8.61 12.58
C ALA A 90 3.45 7.14 12.35
N ALA A 91 3.04 6.21 13.23
CA ALA A 91 3.58 4.84 13.25
C ALA A 91 2.53 3.71 13.32
N VAL A 92 1.26 3.99 12.98
CA VAL A 92 0.22 2.94 12.93
C VAL A 92 -0.50 2.94 11.58
N VAL A 93 0.22 2.50 10.54
CA VAL A 93 -0.37 1.96 9.30
C VAL A 93 0.41 0.72 8.79
N GLU A 94 1.26 0.09 9.62
CA GLU A 94 2.01 -1.10 9.19
C GLU A 94 1.68 -2.33 10.04
N GLU A 95 0.40 -2.66 10.13
CA GLU A 95 0.01 -4.03 10.41
C GLU A 95 -1.34 -4.33 9.76
N GLU A 96 -1.34 -4.55 8.44
CA GLU A 96 -2.47 -5.18 7.76
C GLU A 96 -2.01 -6.47 7.07
N ALA A 97 -2.77 -7.53 7.36
CA ALA A 97 -2.38 -8.91 7.28
C ALA A 97 -2.14 -9.44 5.85
N ALA A 98 -1.20 -10.40 5.76
CA ALA A 98 -0.62 -10.99 4.57
C ALA A 98 -1.55 -11.83 3.66
N LEU A 99 -2.84 -11.48 3.53
CA LEU A 99 -3.73 -12.07 2.51
C LEU A 99 -4.49 -11.03 1.65
N VAL A 100 -4.32 -9.73 1.88
CA VAL A 100 -4.74 -8.65 0.96
C VAL A 100 -3.67 -8.35 -0.11
N GLY A 101 -2.43 -8.82 0.08
CA GLY A 101 -1.26 -8.37 -0.70
C GLY A 101 -0.99 -9.02 -2.06
N THR A 102 -1.91 -9.76 -2.68
CA THR A 102 -1.70 -10.35 -4.04
C THR A 102 -2.27 -9.48 -5.16
N PRO A 103 -3.53 -9.01 -5.10
CA PRO A 103 -4.10 -8.14 -6.13
C PRO A 103 -3.32 -6.82 -6.24
N ASP A 104 -2.95 -6.22 -5.12
CA ASP A 104 -2.24 -4.94 -5.12
C ASP A 104 -0.82 -5.07 -5.67
N ARG A 105 -0.13 -6.18 -5.39
CA ARG A 105 1.15 -6.47 -6.05
C ARG A 105 1.02 -6.65 -7.55
N GLY A 106 -0.02 -7.32 -8.03
CA GLY A 106 -0.26 -7.49 -9.46
C GLY A 106 -0.53 -6.16 -10.17
N ARG A 107 -1.32 -5.29 -9.53
CA ARG A 107 -1.63 -3.93 -10.00
C ARG A 107 -0.40 -3.04 -10.02
N ASP A 108 0.40 -3.10 -8.96
CA ASP A 108 1.68 -2.38 -8.88
C ASP A 108 2.63 -2.85 -9.98
N GLN A 109 2.76 -4.16 -10.20
CA GLN A 109 3.58 -4.72 -11.27
C GLN A 109 3.12 -4.26 -12.66
N ALA A 110 1.81 -4.11 -12.89
CA ALA A 110 1.29 -3.57 -14.14
C ALA A 110 1.75 -2.11 -14.35
N ALA A 111 1.66 -1.26 -13.32
CA ALA A 111 2.16 0.11 -13.37
C ALA A 111 3.67 0.18 -13.66
N GLN A 112 4.46 -0.65 -12.97
CA GLN A 112 5.91 -0.75 -13.19
C GLN A 112 6.25 -1.20 -14.62
N SER A 113 5.54 -2.21 -15.14
CA SER A 113 5.77 -2.71 -16.50
C SER A 113 5.38 -1.68 -17.54
N LEU A 114 4.29 -0.94 -17.31
CA LEU A 114 3.88 0.17 -18.17
C LEU A 114 4.96 1.26 -18.22
N LEU A 115 5.56 1.62 -17.08
CA LEU A 115 6.66 2.58 -17.03
C LEU A 115 7.93 2.05 -17.75
N ARG A 116 8.24 0.75 -17.67
CA ARG A 116 9.34 0.13 -18.44
C ARG A 116 9.13 0.22 -19.95
N ASN A 117 7.91 0.00 -20.42
CA ASN A 117 7.56 0.17 -21.83
C ASN A 117 7.67 1.66 -22.24
N ALA A 118 7.15 2.56 -21.41
CA ALA A 118 7.23 4.00 -21.65
C ALA A 118 8.68 4.51 -21.72
N MET A 119 9.59 4.02 -20.86
CA MET A 119 11.02 4.36 -20.93
C MET A 119 11.63 3.96 -22.28
N THR A 120 11.34 2.75 -22.74
CA THR A 120 11.83 2.27 -24.05
C THR A 120 11.35 3.18 -25.18
N ALA A 121 10.08 3.59 -25.16
CA ALA A 121 9.53 4.49 -26.17
C ALA A 121 10.17 5.90 -26.12
N MET A 122 10.40 6.44 -24.92
CA MET A 122 11.10 7.71 -24.72
C MET A 122 12.53 7.65 -25.26
N ASP A 123 13.25 6.55 -25.00
CA ASP A 123 14.61 6.37 -25.51
C ASP A 123 14.66 6.21 -27.03
N ALA A 124 13.69 5.53 -27.63
CA ALA A 124 13.55 5.44 -29.08
C ALA A 124 13.30 6.83 -29.71
N ALA A 125 12.38 7.62 -29.14
CA ALA A 125 12.10 8.98 -29.61
C ALA A 125 13.29 9.93 -29.43
N PHE A 126 14.16 9.69 -28.44
CA PHE A 126 15.39 10.46 -28.26
C PHE A 126 16.42 10.20 -29.37
N VAL A 127 16.50 8.99 -29.92
CA VAL A 127 17.43 8.68 -31.02
C VAL A 127 17.18 9.58 -32.23
N GLU A 128 15.92 9.94 -32.50
CA GLU A 128 15.55 10.80 -33.62
C GLU A 128 15.73 12.30 -33.32
N SER A 129 15.43 12.71 -32.09
CA SER A 129 15.38 14.12 -31.71
C SER A 129 16.68 14.67 -31.10
N ALA A 130 17.46 13.81 -30.45
CA ALA A 130 18.61 14.17 -29.60
C ALA A 130 18.30 15.23 -28.51
N ASP A 131 17.00 15.41 -28.19
CA ASP A 131 16.50 16.38 -27.21
C ASP A 131 15.11 15.97 -26.69
N TYR A 132 15.02 15.55 -25.43
CA TYR A 132 13.76 15.15 -24.81
C TYR A 132 12.72 16.29 -24.72
N THR A 133 13.13 17.56 -24.77
CA THR A 133 12.21 18.71 -24.73
C THR A 133 11.52 18.95 -26.07
N SER A 134 12.07 18.39 -27.15
CA SER A 134 11.48 18.48 -28.49
C SER A 134 10.52 17.33 -28.84
N ILE A 135 10.52 16.26 -28.03
CA ILE A 135 9.61 15.13 -28.20
C ILE A 135 8.18 15.60 -27.97
N THR A 136 7.27 15.23 -28.86
CA THR A 136 5.85 15.57 -28.75
C THR A 136 5.02 14.35 -28.37
N GLN A 137 3.80 14.57 -27.88
CA GLN A 137 2.85 13.49 -27.63
C GLN A 137 2.54 12.70 -28.91
N ALA A 138 2.50 13.37 -30.07
CA ALA A 138 2.28 12.71 -31.36
C ALA A 138 3.44 11.77 -31.70
N THR A 139 4.69 12.19 -31.47
CA THR A 139 5.89 11.35 -31.63
C THR A 139 5.79 10.10 -30.76
N LEU A 140 5.47 10.26 -29.47
CA LEU A 140 5.34 9.14 -28.55
C LEU A 140 4.19 8.20 -28.91
N LYS A 141 3.06 8.74 -29.39
CA LYS A 141 1.93 7.92 -29.82
C LYS A 141 2.23 7.13 -31.11
N ALA A 142 3.04 7.68 -32.00
CA ALA A 142 3.52 6.96 -33.19
C ALA A 142 4.49 5.82 -32.82
N MET A 143 5.36 6.05 -31.83
CA MET A 143 6.33 5.05 -31.35
C MET A 143 5.68 3.93 -30.53
N GLU A 144 4.80 4.28 -29.60
CA GLU A 144 4.12 3.33 -28.72
C GLU A 144 2.63 3.67 -28.63
N PRO A 145 1.81 3.10 -29.54
CA PRO A 145 0.40 3.41 -29.65
C PRO A 145 -0.45 2.76 -28.54
N ALA A 146 0.04 1.73 -27.84
CA ALA A 146 -0.72 1.10 -26.76
C ALA A 146 -0.78 1.98 -25.50
N ILE A 147 0.17 2.92 -25.34
CA ILE A 147 0.20 3.85 -24.22
C ILE A 147 -0.65 5.09 -24.52
N ASN A 148 -1.44 5.48 -23.52
CA ASN A 148 -2.16 6.73 -23.47
C ASN A 148 -1.29 7.81 -22.83
N TRP A 149 -0.50 8.47 -23.68
CA TRP A 149 0.45 9.51 -23.30
C TRP A 149 -0.25 10.79 -22.88
N ASN A 150 0.02 11.28 -21.67
CA ASN A 150 -0.46 12.56 -21.16
C ASN A 150 0.71 13.53 -20.96
N ALA A 151 0.75 14.62 -21.71
CA ALA A 151 1.76 15.65 -21.47
C ALA A 151 1.60 16.24 -20.06
N GLY A 152 2.70 16.31 -19.33
CA GLY A 152 2.78 16.87 -17.98
C GLY A 152 3.86 17.94 -17.86
N ARG A 153 4.32 18.18 -16.64
CA ARG A 153 5.40 19.11 -16.30
C ARG A 153 6.42 18.42 -15.39
N ALA A 154 7.55 19.07 -15.11
CA ALA A 154 8.47 18.58 -14.10
C ALA A 154 7.76 18.30 -12.76
N GLY A 155 8.11 17.20 -12.11
CA GLY A 155 7.46 16.62 -10.94
C GLY A 155 6.53 15.44 -11.23
N VAL A 156 6.28 15.05 -12.49
CA VAL A 156 5.31 13.95 -12.80
C VAL A 156 5.73 12.59 -12.26
N CYS A 157 7.03 12.34 -12.07
CA CYS A 157 7.49 11.09 -11.44
C CYS A 157 7.14 11.01 -9.96
N ALA A 158 7.07 12.16 -9.28
CA ALA A 158 6.76 12.31 -7.87
C ALA A 158 5.28 12.66 -7.60
N SER A 159 4.53 13.13 -8.59
CA SER A 159 3.09 13.35 -8.50
C SER A 159 2.43 13.37 -9.90
N PRO A 160 2.15 12.21 -10.52
CA PRO A 160 1.44 12.12 -11.78
C PRO A 160 0.02 12.68 -11.61
N PRO A 161 -0.54 13.29 -12.67
CA PRO A 161 -1.93 13.69 -12.68
C PRO A 161 -2.85 12.46 -12.51
N THR A 162 -4.00 12.67 -11.88
CA THR A 162 -4.97 11.60 -11.57
C THR A 162 -5.49 10.83 -12.79
N GLY A 163 -5.39 11.42 -13.99
CA GLY A 163 -5.75 10.75 -15.25
C GLY A 163 -4.69 9.80 -15.82
N ALA A 164 -3.47 9.79 -15.29
CA ALA A 164 -2.41 8.88 -15.73
C ALA A 164 -2.47 7.59 -14.89
N THR A 165 -3.35 6.67 -15.24
CA THR A 165 -3.54 5.40 -14.51
C THR A 165 -3.11 4.19 -15.33
N ALA A 166 -2.48 3.23 -14.66
CA ALA A 166 -2.05 1.98 -15.28
C ALA A 166 -3.23 1.15 -15.81
N GLN A 167 -4.39 1.22 -15.13
CA GLN A 167 -5.64 0.57 -15.56
C GLN A 167 -6.06 0.96 -16.99
N THR A 168 -5.76 2.20 -17.39
CA THR A 168 -6.09 2.75 -18.71
C THR A 168 -4.87 2.83 -19.62
N ASN A 169 -3.79 2.11 -19.31
CA ASN A 169 -2.49 2.19 -19.99
C ASN A 169 -1.97 3.62 -20.13
N SER A 170 -2.21 4.47 -19.14
CA SER A 170 -1.91 5.89 -19.24
C SER A 170 -0.68 6.29 -18.43
N VAL A 171 0.20 7.06 -19.06
CA VAL A 171 1.46 7.56 -18.49
C VAL A 171 1.54 9.06 -18.71
N SER A 172 1.81 9.80 -17.64
CA SER A 172 2.19 11.20 -17.76
C SER A 172 3.68 11.32 -17.96
N TRP A 173 4.08 12.22 -18.85
CA TRP A 173 5.48 12.41 -19.23
C TRP A 173 5.85 13.89 -19.28
N ALA A 174 7.11 14.20 -19.05
CA ALA A 174 7.67 15.54 -19.23
C ALA A 174 9.14 15.46 -19.65
N GLY A 175 9.51 16.13 -20.75
CA GLY A 175 10.90 16.45 -21.05
C GLY A 175 11.36 17.58 -20.12
N THR A 176 12.19 17.26 -19.13
CA THR A 176 12.62 18.22 -18.09
C THR A 176 13.91 18.96 -18.45
N GLY A 177 14.60 18.50 -19.49
CA GLY A 177 15.80 19.09 -20.05
C GLY A 177 16.21 18.31 -21.28
N ARG A 178 17.22 18.80 -22.01
CA ARG A 178 17.66 18.17 -23.27
C ARG A 178 17.99 16.68 -23.10
N LEU A 179 18.60 16.32 -21.96
CA LEU A 179 19.05 14.96 -21.64
C LEU A 179 18.28 14.33 -20.48
N SER A 180 17.16 14.92 -20.06
CA SER A 180 16.39 14.44 -18.92
C SER A 180 14.89 14.42 -19.17
N TYR A 181 14.22 13.42 -18.62
CA TYR A 181 12.77 13.30 -18.67
C TYR A 181 12.23 12.65 -17.40
N GLU A 182 10.91 12.79 -17.21
CA GLU A 182 10.18 12.17 -16.13
C GLU A 182 8.94 11.45 -16.66
N LEU A 183 8.60 10.34 -16.02
CA LEU A 183 7.41 9.53 -16.28
C LEU A 183 6.70 9.25 -14.96
N GLY A 184 5.38 9.18 -14.99
CA GLY A 184 4.56 8.87 -13.83
C GLY A 184 3.22 8.24 -14.17
N THR A 185 2.79 7.30 -13.33
CA THR A 185 1.46 6.67 -13.42
C THR A 185 0.97 6.22 -12.05
N TRP A 186 -0.35 6.10 -11.90
CA TRP A 186 -1.01 5.55 -10.73
C TRP A 186 -1.31 4.07 -10.93
N SER A 187 -0.93 3.24 -9.95
CA SER A 187 -1.42 1.86 -9.84
C SER A 187 -2.89 1.85 -9.42
N GLU A 188 -3.61 0.78 -9.78
CA GLU A 188 -4.97 0.54 -9.27
C GLU A 188 -5.01 0.33 -7.74
N SER A 189 -3.87 0.02 -7.12
CA SER A 189 -3.75 -0.02 -5.65
C SER A 189 -3.82 1.37 -4.99
N GLY A 190 -3.80 2.44 -5.80
CA GLY A 190 -3.65 3.81 -5.32
C GLY A 190 -2.19 4.22 -5.06
N VAL A 191 -1.23 3.32 -5.25
CA VAL A 191 0.19 3.65 -5.14
C VAL A 191 0.68 4.31 -6.43
N GLN A 192 1.39 5.41 -6.27
CA GLN A 192 2.03 6.10 -7.36
C GLN A 192 3.37 5.48 -7.72
N PHE A 193 3.65 5.36 -9.02
CA PHE A 193 4.97 4.98 -9.54
C PHE A 193 5.47 6.02 -10.53
N GLY A 194 6.78 6.23 -10.54
CA GLY A 194 7.41 7.12 -11.50
C GLY A 194 8.88 6.83 -11.71
N VAL A 195 9.43 7.42 -12.78
CA VAL A 195 10.86 7.35 -13.10
C VAL A 195 11.31 8.73 -13.53
N LYS A 196 12.49 9.14 -13.06
CA LYS A 196 13.24 10.26 -13.61
C LYS A 196 14.51 9.71 -14.25
N VAL A 197 14.81 10.13 -15.47
CA VAL A 197 16.04 9.78 -16.17
C VAL A 197 16.81 11.06 -16.47
N ASP A 198 18.11 11.04 -16.21
CA ASP A 198 19.05 12.10 -16.52
C ASP A 198 20.33 11.51 -17.12
N LYS A 199 20.49 11.66 -18.44
CA LYS A 199 21.65 11.17 -19.19
C LYS A 199 22.87 12.08 -19.07
N ALA A 200 22.78 13.23 -18.42
CA ALA A 200 23.92 14.12 -18.17
C ALA A 200 24.77 13.71 -16.96
N GLY A 201 24.43 12.60 -16.30
CA GLY A 201 25.18 12.05 -15.17
C GLY A 201 24.33 11.72 -13.94
N GLY A 202 23.05 12.11 -13.92
CA GLY A 202 22.13 11.80 -12.81
C GLY A 202 21.61 10.36 -12.79
N GLY A 203 21.68 9.64 -13.92
CA GLY A 203 21.23 8.26 -14.03
C GLY A 203 19.71 8.11 -14.01
N THR A 204 19.22 6.99 -13.51
CA THR A 204 17.78 6.70 -13.41
C THR A 204 17.39 6.63 -11.94
N THR A 205 16.42 7.45 -11.53
CA THR A 205 15.83 7.44 -10.18
C THR A 205 14.39 6.96 -10.27
N GLN A 206 14.07 5.93 -9.50
CA GLN A 206 12.72 5.37 -9.39
C GLN A 206 11.97 6.04 -8.23
N TYR A 207 10.65 6.20 -8.39
CA TYR A 207 9.77 6.80 -7.40
C TYR A 207 8.62 5.86 -7.06
N ARG A 208 8.30 5.73 -5.77
CA ARG A 208 7.12 5.03 -5.25
C ARG A 208 6.46 5.88 -4.18
N GLY A 209 5.15 6.08 -4.28
CA GLY A 209 4.41 6.92 -3.31
C GLY A 209 4.89 8.37 -3.24
N GLY A 210 5.45 8.89 -4.34
CA GLY A 210 5.95 10.26 -4.44
C GLY A 210 7.38 10.50 -3.91
N ALA A 211 8.02 9.48 -3.33
CA ALA A 211 9.42 9.55 -2.89
C ALA A 211 10.33 8.65 -3.74
N ALA A 212 11.63 8.97 -3.77
CA ALA A 212 12.61 8.12 -4.42
C ALA A 212 12.69 6.76 -3.69
N ALA A 213 12.47 5.68 -4.44
CA ALA A 213 12.45 4.32 -3.92
C ALA A 213 12.60 3.32 -5.08
N ASP A 214 13.31 2.22 -4.81
CA ASP A 214 13.45 1.12 -5.77
C ASP A 214 12.14 0.33 -5.89
N TRP A 215 11.84 -0.15 -7.10
CA TRP A 215 10.66 -0.98 -7.38
C TRP A 215 10.81 -1.91 -8.58
#